data_AF-A0A6C0CH51-F1
#
_entry.id   AF-A0A6C0CH51-F1
#
_cell.length_a   1.000
_cell.length_b   1.000
_cell.length_c   1.000
_cell.angle_alpha   90.00
_cell.angle_beta   90.00
_cell.angle_gamma   90.00
#
_symmetry.space_group_name_H-M   'P 1'
#
loop_
_entity.id
_entity.type
_entity.pdbx_description
1 polymer ?
#
loop_
_entity_poly.entity_id
_entity_poly.type
_entity_poly.pdbx_seq_one_letter_code
_entity_poly.pdbx_strand_id
1 'polypeptide(L)'
;MNIPETHITTLRFKIYSSAPKECLQKWKELKDICEYNNNNENKKIVKDWLSFCNSERIKEMPYLNRCEGGIGGDNNFKHKQMRFRQYIYLNKDNDIVFDQIYNTKEEKWTFEEFDDLILGFIKYANNFIKGNYVDGVIELINKDLYYKIL
;
A
#
# COMPACT_ATOMS: atom_id res chain seq x y z
N MET A 1 -6.20 -15.59 -8.50
CA MET A 1 -4.96 -16.41 -8.42
C MET A 1 -4.14 -15.93 -7.23
N ASN A 2 -3.58 -16.82 -6.41
CA ASN A 2 -2.77 -16.41 -5.26
C ASN A 2 -1.38 -15.93 -5.70
N ILE A 3 -0.81 -15.03 -4.92
CA ILE A 3 0.54 -14.52 -5.16
C ILE A 3 1.56 -15.63 -4.87
N PRO A 4 2.50 -15.92 -5.80
CA PRO A 4 3.49 -16.97 -5.58
C PRO A 4 4.38 -16.66 -4.38
N GLU A 5 4.54 -17.63 -3.48
CA GLU A 5 5.42 -17.50 -2.31
C GLU A 5 6.91 -17.39 -2.68
N THR A 6 7.25 -17.63 -3.95
CA THR A 6 8.60 -17.46 -4.51
C THR A 6 9.00 -16.00 -4.74
N HIS A 7 8.05 -15.05 -4.65
CA HIS A 7 8.32 -13.63 -4.88
C HIS A 7 8.20 -12.82 -3.60
N ILE A 8 9.08 -11.83 -3.45
CA ILE A 8 8.81 -10.65 -2.61
C ILE A 8 7.82 -9.80 -3.39
N THR A 9 6.73 -9.40 -2.75
CA THR A 9 5.69 -8.61 -3.38
C THR A 9 5.57 -7.26 -2.72
N THR A 10 5.48 -6.22 -3.53
CA THR A 10 5.23 -4.86 -3.07
C THR A 10 4.05 -4.26 -3.83
N LEU A 11 3.30 -3.37 -3.17
CA LEU A 11 2.42 -2.43 -3.86
C LEU A 11 3.10 -1.08 -3.88
N ARG A 12 3.27 -0.49 -5.06
CA ARG A 12 3.92 0.81 -5.24
C ARG A 12 2.99 1.76 -5.95
N PHE A 13 2.82 2.95 -5.38
CA PHE A 13 2.04 4.03 -5.95
C PHE A 13 2.95 5.22 -6.26
N LYS A 14 2.80 5.78 -7.45
CA LYS A 14 3.61 6.91 -7.93
C LYS A 14 2.70 8.02 -8.44
N ILE A 15 3.17 9.26 -8.31
CA ILE A 15 2.60 10.41 -9.02
C ILE A 15 3.43 10.70 -10.29
N TYR A 16 2.78 11.07 -11.39
CA TYR A 16 3.46 11.47 -12.60
C TYR A 16 4.32 12.72 -12.37
N SER A 17 5.56 12.70 -12.87
CA SER A 17 6.49 13.83 -12.75
C SER A 17 5.99 15.09 -13.47
N SER A 18 5.08 14.93 -14.42
CA SER A 18 4.40 16.03 -15.13
C SER A 18 3.20 16.62 -14.36
N ALA A 19 2.87 16.10 -13.17
CA ALA A 19 1.76 16.61 -12.38
C ALA A 19 2.02 18.09 -11.96
N PRO A 20 0.96 18.91 -11.85
CA PRO A 20 1.08 20.28 -11.33
C PRO A 20 1.75 20.31 -9.95
N LYS A 21 2.51 21.38 -9.66
CA LYS A 21 3.23 21.54 -8.39
C LYS A 21 2.33 21.37 -7.16
N GLU A 22 1.10 21.87 -7.21
CA GLU A 22 0.12 21.72 -6.13
C GLU A 22 -0.28 20.26 -5.90
N CYS A 23 -0.39 19.46 -6.96
CA CYS A 23 -0.66 18.02 -6.84
C CYS A 23 0.53 17.29 -6.22
N LEU A 24 1.76 17.63 -6.64
CA LEU A 24 2.98 17.07 -6.06
C LEU A 24 3.12 17.40 -4.58
N GLN A 25 2.72 18.60 -4.15
CA GLN A 25 2.76 19.00 -2.75
C GLN A 25 1.78 18.18 -1.90
N LYS A 26 0.52 18.06 -2.34
CA LYS A 26 -0.48 17.21 -1.66
C LYS A 26 -0.09 15.73 -1.66
N TRP A 27 0.57 15.27 -2.72
CA TRP A 27 1.07 13.91 -2.77
C TRP A 27 2.15 13.65 -1.70
N LYS A 28 3.05 14.60 -1.47
CA LYS A 28 4.02 14.52 -0.36
C LYS A 28 3.31 14.48 0.99
N GLU A 29 2.29 15.32 1.20
CA GLU A 29 1.48 15.29 2.42
C GLU A 29 0.82 13.91 2.61
N LEU A 30 0.24 13.34 1.55
CA LEU A 30 -0.34 12.00 1.61
C LEU A 30 0.72 10.94 1.93
N LYS A 31 1.89 10.99 1.31
CA LYS A 31 3.02 10.09 1.60
C LYS A 31 3.46 10.19 3.05
N ASP A 32 3.58 11.42 3.57
CA ASP A 32 4.01 11.65 4.94
C ASP A 32 3.02 11.02 5.93
N ILE A 33 1.71 11.23 5.70
CA ILE A 33 0.67 10.60 6.52
C ILE A 33 0.79 9.07 6.46
N CYS A 34 0.90 8.50 5.25
CA CYS A 34 0.96 7.06 5.02
C CYS A 34 2.17 6.39 5.69
N GLU A 35 3.39 6.91 5.48
CA GLU A 35 4.65 6.22 5.82
C GLU A 35 5.27 6.67 7.16
N TYR A 36 4.98 7.88 7.67
CA TYR A 36 5.38 8.26 9.04
C TYR A 36 4.38 7.80 10.09
N ASN A 37 3.09 7.80 9.75
CA ASN A 37 2.00 7.38 10.61
C ASN A 37 2.05 7.95 12.04
N ASN A 38 2.39 9.23 12.17
CA ASN A 38 2.41 9.90 13.47
C ASN A 38 1.01 9.80 14.10
N ASN A 39 0.91 9.36 15.35
CA ASN A 39 -0.36 9.25 16.07
C ASN A 39 -1.46 8.42 15.36
N ASN A 40 -1.10 7.43 14.54
CA ASN A 40 -2.04 6.61 13.75
C ASN A 40 -2.86 7.40 12.70
N GLU A 41 -2.32 8.49 12.17
CA GLU A 41 -3.00 9.32 11.16
C GLU A 41 -3.36 8.56 9.87
N ASN A 42 -2.57 7.55 9.48
CA ASN A 42 -2.87 6.77 8.28
C ASN A 42 -4.12 5.88 8.43
N LYS A 43 -4.66 5.70 9.64
CA LYS A 43 -5.91 4.97 9.88
C LYS A 43 -7.08 5.56 9.12
N LYS A 44 -7.17 6.89 9.06
CA LYS A 44 -8.25 7.55 8.30
C LYS A 44 -8.04 7.35 6.80
N ILE A 45 -6.80 7.49 6.33
CA ILE A 45 -6.43 7.26 4.94
C ILE A 45 -6.82 5.85 4.49
N VAL A 46 -6.48 4.83 5.28
CA VAL A 46 -6.83 3.44 4.99
C VAL A 46 -8.33 3.24 4.90
N LYS A 47 -9.10 3.77 5.85
CA LYS A 47 -10.58 3.66 5.82
C LYS A 47 -11.18 4.32 4.59
N ASP A 48 -10.76 5.55 4.29
CA ASP A 48 -11.25 6.29 3.14
C ASP A 48 -10.86 5.56 1.85
N TRP A 49 -9.61 5.11 1.72
CA TRP A 49 -9.14 4.28 0.61
C TRP A 49 -9.98 3.03 0.41
N LEU A 50 -10.17 2.22 1.46
CA LEU A 50 -10.93 0.98 1.36
C LEU A 50 -12.37 1.25 0.86
N SER A 51 -12.97 2.39 1.20
CA SER A 51 -14.30 2.76 0.70
C SER A 51 -14.39 2.97 -0.83
N PHE A 52 -13.27 3.23 -1.51
CA PHE A 52 -13.18 3.34 -2.98
C PHE A 52 -12.97 1.99 -3.71
N CYS A 53 -12.72 0.91 -2.97
CA CYS A 53 -12.60 -0.44 -3.52
C CYS A 53 -13.98 -0.95 -3.96
N ASN A 54 -14.03 -1.94 -4.86
CA ASN A 54 -15.29 -2.48 -5.36
C ASN A 54 -15.80 -3.64 -4.51
N SER A 55 -14.89 -4.49 -4.01
CA SER A 55 -15.21 -5.68 -3.23
C SER A 55 -15.61 -5.31 -1.80
N GLU A 56 -16.80 -5.76 -1.36
CA GLU A 56 -17.25 -5.58 0.03
C GLU A 56 -16.26 -6.22 1.02
N ARG A 57 -15.68 -7.38 0.67
CA ARG A 57 -14.66 -8.02 1.49
C ARG A 57 -13.44 -7.12 1.71
N ILE A 58 -13.03 -6.35 0.70
CA ILE A 58 -11.91 -5.41 0.81
C ILE A 58 -12.31 -4.18 1.62
N LYS A 59 -13.51 -3.62 1.38
CA LYS A 59 -14.05 -2.50 2.16
C LYS A 59 -14.13 -2.78 3.66
N GLU A 60 -14.44 -4.01 4.02
CA GLU A 60 -14.57 -4.48 5.40
C GLU A 60 -13.22 -4.84 6.05
N MET A 61 -12.11 -4.79 5.33
CA MET A 61 -10.82 -5.15 5.90
C MET A 61 -10.42 -4.22 7.05
N PRO A 62 -9.93 -4.79 8.16
CA PRO A 62 -9.55 -3.98 9.30
C PRO A 62 -8.27 -3.18 9.01
N TYR A 63 -8.21 -1.99 9.58
CA TYR A 63 -6.96 -1.26 9.73
C TYR A 63 -6.01 -2.03 10.65
N LEU A 64 -4.78 -2.23 10.21
CA LEU A 64 -3.74 -2.90 10.98
C LEU A 64 -3.09 -1.90 11.96
N ASN A 65 -3.35 -2.08 13.25
CA ASN A 65 -2.85 -1.18 14.30
C ASN A 65 -1.41 -1.52 14.74
N ARG A 66 -0.45 -1.24 13.86
CA ARG A 66 1.01 -1.37 14.09
C ARG A 66 1.69 -0.01 13.93
N CYS A 67 2.98 0.09 14.26
CA CYS A 67 3.73 1.35 14.15
C CYS A 67 3.65 1.94 12.73
N GLU A 68 3.77 1.09 11.72
CA GLU A 68 3.69 1.45 10.31
C GLU A 68 2.24 1.69 9.85
N GLY A 69 1.26 1.14 10.56
CA GLY A 69 -0.11 1.02 10.08
C GLY A 69 -0.24 0.08 8.88
N GLY A 70 -1.46 -0.05 8.34
CA GLY A 70 -1.70 -0.84 7.13
C GLY A 70 -3.08 -1.47 7.08
N ILE A 71 -3.19 -2.57 6.36
CA ILE A 71 -4.44 -3.31 6.13
C ILE A 71 -4.25 -4.77 6.54
N GLY A 72 -5.25 -5.33 7.22
CA GLY A 72 -5.26 -6.72 7.63
C GLY A 72 -5.49 -6.91 9.12
N GLY A 73 -5.70 -8.15 9.52
CA GLY A 73 -6.03 -8.47 10.90
C GLY A 73 -4.80 -8.59 11.79
N ASP A 74 -4.98 -8.36 13.10
CA ASP A 74 -3.87 -8.26 14.06
C ASP A 74 -3.32 -9.61 14.58
N ASN A 75 -3.74 -10.74 13.98
CA ASN A 75 -3.27 -12.07 14.35
C ASN A 75 -2.32 -12.61 13.28
N ASN A 76 -1.02 -12.58 13.57
CA ASN A 76 0.03 -13.00 12.64
C ASN A 76 -0.03 -14.48 12.23
N PHE A 77 -0.76 -15.33 12.96
CA PHE A 77 -0.90 -16.76 12.62
C PHE A 77 -2.08 -17.02 11.67
N LYS A 78 -3.08 -16.14 11.67
CA LYS A 78 -4.34 -16.35 10.96
C LYS A 78 -4.54 -15.36 9.83
N HIS A 79 -4.33 -14.08 10.10
CA HIS A 79 -4.74 -13.02 9.21
C HIS A 79 -3.62 -12.60 8.28
N LYS A 80 -3.95 -12.43 6.99
CA LYS A 80 -3.05 -11.76 6.05
C LYS A 80 -2.93 -10.27 6.38
N GLN A 81 -1.78 -9.69 6.07
CA GLN A 81 -1.45 -8.30 6.41
C GLN A 81 -0.68 -7.65 5.28
N MET A 82 -0.80 -6.34 5.15
CA MET A 82 0.13 -5.49 4.42
C MET A 82 0.37 -4.22 5.22
N ARG A 83 1.63 -3.77 5.27
CA ARG A 83 2.02 -2.57 6.02
C ARG A 83 2.61 -1.54 5.08
N PHE A 84 2.38 -0.26 5.39
CA PHE A 84 3.12 0.79 4.74
C PHE A 84 4.61 0.60 5.01
N ARG A 85 5.42 1.02 4.05
CA ARG A 85 6.85 1.12 4.22
C ARG A 85 7.15 2.06 5.36
N GLN A 86 7.92 1.58 6.32
CA GLN A 86 8.33 2.41 7.45
C GLN A 86 9.28 3.50 6.94
N TYR A 87 8.97 4.76 7.24
CA TYR A 87 9.88 5.86 6.94
C TYR A 87 11.16 5.72 7.78
N ILE A 88 12.17 5.07 7.21
CA ILE A 88 13.56 5.15 7.65
C ILE A 88 14.18 6.25 6.79
N TYR A 89 14.89 7.21 7.39
CA TYR A 89 15.50 8.43 6.82
C TYR A 89 16.32 8.29 5.50
N LEU A 90 16.37 7.10 4.90
CA LEU A 90 17.11 6.72 3.71
C LEU A 90 16.30 6.79 2.41
N ASN A 91 14.95 6.76 2.45
CA ASN A 91 14.13 6.71 1.24
C ASN A 91 13.78 8.11 0.72
N LYS A 92 14.59 8.61 -0.22
CA LYS A 92 14.39 9.92 -0.88
C LYS A 92 13.41 9.88 -2.07
N ASP A 93 12.71 8.77 -2.29
CA ASP A 93 11.73 8.67 -3.38
C ASP A 93 10.41 9.38 -3.02
N ASN A 94 9.58 9.60 -4.03
CA ASN A 94 8.24 10.15 -3.86
C ASN A 94 7.17 9.06 -3.93
N ASP A 95 7.50 7.79 -3.73
CA ASP A 95 6.53 6.71 -3.90
C ASP A 95 5.86 6.37 -2.58
N ILE A 96 4.60 5.96 -2.59
CA ILE A 96 3.95 5.37 -1.42
C ILE A 96 4.01 3.86 -1.60
N VAL A 97 4.60 3.15 -0.65
CA VAL A 97 4.91 1.73 -0.81
C VAL A 97 4.33 0.90 0.33
N PHE A 98 3.80 -0.28 -0.02
CA PHE A 98 3.60 -1.40 0.89
C PHE A 98 4.66 -2.46 0.57
N ASP A 99 5.69 -2.56 1.41
CA ASP A 99 6.82 -3.49 1.21
C ASP A 99 6.80 -4.68 2.18
N GLN A 100 5.90 -4.66 3.15
CA GLN A 100 5.70 -5.72 4.14
C GLN A 100 4.36 -6.39 3.94
N ILE A 101 4.30 -7.29 2.95
CA ILE A 101 3.10 -8.05 2.60
C ILE A 101 3.24 -9.47 3.11
N TYR A 102 2.33 -9.88 4.00
CA TYR A 102 2.35 -11.17 4.67
C TYR A 102 1.09 -11.98 4.37
N ASN A 103 1.32 -13.21 3.94
CA ASN A 103 0.32 -14.26 3.87
C ASN A 103 0.47 -15.18 5.10
N THR A 104 -0.61 -15.87 5.45
CA THR A 104 -0.59 -16.95 6.44
C THR A 104 -0.97 -18.28 5.78
N LYS A 105 -1.02 -19.35 6.59
CA LYS A 105 -1.55 -20.64 6.12
C LYS A 105 -3.06 -20.59 5.86
N GLU A 106 -3.78 -19.74 6.58
CA GLU A 106 -5.25 -19.63 6.53
C GLU A 106 -5.70 -18.59 5.48
N GLU A 107 -5.00 -17.46 5.42
CA GLU A 107 -5.36 -16.34 4.56
C GLU A 107 -4.21 -15.93 3.66
N LYS A 108 -4.49 -15.80 2.37
CA LYS A 108 -3.55 -15.31 1.38
C LYS A 108 -4.15 -14.16 0.61
N TRP A 109 -3.30 -13.23 0.21
CA TRP A 109 -3.60 -12.20 -0.76
C TRP A 109 -3.68 -12.82 -2.15
N THR A 110 -4.70 -12.41 -2.90
CA THR A 110 -4.86 -12.76 -4.31
C THR A 110 -4.57 -11.56 -5.21
N PHE A 111 -4.26 -11.81 -6.47
CA PHE A 111 -4.08 -10.74 -7.45
C PHE A 111 -5.35 -9.90 -7.62
N GLU A 112 -6.54 -10.52 -7.56
CA GLU A 112 -7.80 -9.80 -7.66
C GLU A 112 -8.01 -8.82 -6.50
N GLU A 113 -7.59 -9.19 -5.29
CA GLU A 113 -7.62 -8.29 -4.13
C GLU A 113 -6.61 -7.16 -4.27
N PHE A 114 -5.44 -7.43 -4.85
CA PHE A 114 -4.43 -6.41 -5.11
C PHE A 114 -4.86 -5.43 -6.18
N ASP A 115 -5.47 -5.91 -7.25
CA ASP A 115 -6.04 -5.06 -8.30
C ASP A 115 -7.13 -4.15 -7.72
N ASP A 116 -8.03 -4.67 -6.88
CA ASP A 116 -9.09 -3.87 -6.27
C ASP A 116 -8.52 -2.81 -5.30
N LEU A 117 -7.52 -3.20 -4.49
CA LEU A 117 -6.80 -2.28 -3.61
C LEU A 117 -6.07 -1.19 -4.40
N ILE A 118 -5.38 -1.54 -5.49
CA ILE A 118 -4.68 -0.58 -6.35
C ILE A 118 -5.67 0.41 -6.96
N LEU A 119 -6.75 -0.10 -7.58
CA LEU A 119 -7.76 0.74 -8.21
C LEU A 119 -8.45 1.65 -7.17
N GLY A 120 -8.76 1.13 -5.99
CA GLY A 120 -9.29 1.90 -4.88
C GLY A 120 -8.33 3.02 -4.45
N PHE A 121 -7.03 2.72 -4.35
CA PHE A 121 -6.03 3.70 -3.91
C PHE A 121 -5.84 4.80 -4.95
N ILE A 122 -5.74 4.43 -6.23
CA ILE A 122 -5.63 5.38 -7.34
C ILE A 122 -6.81 6.36 -7.31
N LYS A 123 -8.05 5.87 -7.17
CA LYS A 123 -9.24 6.73 -7.06
C LYS A 123 -9.16 7.65 -5.84
N TYR A 124 -8.85 7.10 -4.67
CA TYR A 124 -8.72 7.85 -3.43
C TYR A 124 -7.66 8.95 -3.53
N ALA A 125 -6.45 8.61 -3.98
CA ALA A 125 -5.33 9.52 -4.06
C ALA A 125 -5.56 10.62 -5.10
N ASN A 126 -6.12 10.28 -6.26
CA ASN A 126 -6.50 11.26 -7.28
C ASN A 126 -7.56 12.26 -6.76
N ASN A 127 -8.52 11.78 -5.97
CA ASN A 127 -9.46 12.67 -5.27
C ASN A 127 -8.76 13.56 -4.23
N PHE A 128 -7.86 12.99 -3.43
CA PHE A 128 -7.08 13.72 -2.41
C PHE A 128 -6.24 14.84 -3.03
N ILE A 129 -5.49 14.56 -4.09
CA ILE A 129 -4.63 15.55 -4.75
C ILE A 129 -5.44 16.52 -5.64
N LYS A 130 -6.72 16.20 -5.92
CA LYS A 130 -7.60 16.90 -6.87
C LYS A 130 -7.05 16.88 -8.30
N GLY A 131 -6.65 15.71 -8.78
CA GLY A 131 -6.06 15.51 -10.11
C GLY A 131 -6.19 14.06 -10.59
N ASN A 132 -5.66 13.75 -11.77
CA ASN A 132 -5.61 12.39 -12.30
C ASN A 132 -4.19 12.04 -12.76
N TYR A 133 -3.29 11.90 -11.78
CA TYR A 133 -1.85 11.78 -12.00
C TYR A 133 -1.21 10.63 -11.22
N VAL A 134 -2.01 9.83 -10.51
CA VAL A 134 -1.53 8.70 -9.70
C VAL A 134 -1.68 7.40 -10.48
N ASP A 135 -0.66 6.57 -10.39
CA ASP A 135 -0.59 5.22 -10.94
C ASP A 135 -0.12 4.25 -9.84
N GLY A 136 -0.43 2.97 -10.01
CA GLY A 136 -0.19 1.93 -9.00
C GLY A 136 0.16 0.61 -9.65
N VAL A 137 1.15 -0.07 -9.09
CA VAL A 137 1.69 -1.33 -9.63
C VAL A 137 1.91 -2.37 -8.53
N ILE A 138 1.82 -3.64 -8.93
CA ILE A 138 2.32 -4.77 -8.14
C ILE A 138 3.75 -5.05 -8.62
N GLU A 139 4.75 -4.94 -7.75
CA GLU A 139 6.11 -5.37 -8.07
C GLU A 139 6.35 -6.77 -7.50
N LEU A 140 6.87 -7.66 -8.35
CA LEU A 140 7.20 -9.04 -7.98
C LEU A 140 8.70 -9.25 -8.21
N ILE A 141 9.44 -9.47 -7.12
CA ILE A 141 10.87 -9.74 -7.18
C ILE A 141 11.10 -11.19 -6.77
N ASN A 142 11.70 -11.99 -7.65
CA ASN A 142 12.01 -13.38 -7.33
C ASN A 142 13.02 -13.43 -6.16
N LYS A 143 12.67 -14.15 -5.09
CA LYS A 143 13.51 -14.29 -3.89
C LYS A 143 14.89 -14.83 -4.21
N ASP A 144 15.01 -15.76 -5.15
CA ASP A 144 16.27 -16.39 -5.54
C ASP A 144 17.24 -15.43 -6.26
N LEU A 145 16.70 -14.34 -6.83
CA LEU A 145 17.50 -13.28 -7.44
C LEU A 145 17.87 -12.20 -6.41
N TYR A 146 17.02 -11.96 -5.43
CA TYR A 146 17.23 -10.94 -4.39
C TYR A 146 18.45 -11.24 -3.52
N TYR A 147 18.68 -12.50 -3.15
CA TYR A 147 19.84 -12.90 -2.33
C TYR A 147 21.18 -12.90 -3.08
N LYS A 148 21.20 -12.70 -4.40
CA LYS A 148 22.44 -12.70 -5.19
C LYS A 148 23.11 -11.32 -5.29
N ILE A 149 22.48 -10.25 -4.79
CA ILE A 149 22.92 -8.86 -4.96
C ILE A 149 23.40 -8.23 -3.62
N LEU A 150 23.47 -9.02 -2.53
CA LEU A 150 24.01 -8.57 -1.24
C LEU A 150 25.43 -9.09 -1.01
#